data_AF-A0A9D4NXX3-F1
#
_entry.id   AF-A0A9D4NXX3-F1
#
_cell.length_a   1.000
_cell.length_b   1.000
_cell.length_c   1.000
_cell.angle_alpha   90.00
_cell.angle_beta   90.00
_cell.angle_gamma   90.00
#
_symmetry.space_group_name_H-M   'P 1'
#
loop_
_entity.id
_entity.type
_entity.pdbx_description
1 polymer ?
#
loop_
_entity_poly.entity_id
_entity_poly.type
_entity_poly.pdbx_seq_one_letter_code
_entity_poly.pdbx_strand_id
1 'polypeptide(L)'
;MKPSSLIVNAPKTLEGGNFYVVRTVKGNVQSNTLFEPLRVSHPQLQNQSTDSSWQTRLEIAQNMLFNNELFKRLAHESVLLKLPIPTIAAGNQILAPLFPGLQLSINLCHQSPNSSTQYDSASNNTVLEHTLYQLLHEIHYKNMHFPLPRPTSVTLAINSARYVAEQVIQQAQHSMLRLRTMCLIDSLAIEIQDPLIIPNWNYLNAPNQTSVRVDLYSYGYEGFSSCRTSVMLHIDTKTVKAIMRDGRVLNLSFESQELRHLLLNLVSHHLVIAVQSLAKAMGWKVVSLNASVGVGKQEPICGTASSLVLISPNGDRTVSVKSGPHSGIKVKLSSSPQEFLPSNLVSNQQWQQLNGQFKIVDWQRLPGKTFVNKMEYMMACLSIKS
;
A
#
# COMPACT_ATOMS: atom_id res chain seq x y z
N MET A 1 5.12 -54.63 -13.95
CA MET A 1 4.13 -53.89 -14.76
C MET A 1 4.42 -54.16 -16.22
N LYS A 2 3.40 -54.46 -17.03
CA LYS A 2 3.59 -54.75 -18.47
C LYS A 2 4.11 -53.48 -19.16
N PRO A 3 5.18 -53.55 -19.99
CA PRO A 3 5.60 -52.40 -20.77
C PRO A 3 4.46 -52.02 -21.72
N SER A 4 4.04 -50.76 -21.68
CA SER A 4 3.02 -50.22 -22.55
C SER A 4 3.44 -50.39 -24.02
N SER A 5 2.55 -50.92 -24.85
CA SER A 5 2.76 -51.26 -26.27
C SER A 5 2.92 -50.05 -27.21
N LEU A 6 2.93 -48.84 -26.68
CA LEU A 6 3.01 -47.59 -27.42
C LEU A 6 4.33 -46.88 -27.10
N ILE A 7 5.22 -46.83 -28.08
CA ILE A 7 6.46 -46.05 -28.03
C ILE A 7 6.15 -44.69 -28.65
N VAL A 8 6.02 -43.67 -27.82
CA VAL A 8 5.86 -42.27 -28.28
C VAL A 8 7.25 -41.68 -28.47
N ASN A 9 7.63 -41.47 -29.74
CA ASN A 9 8.84 -40.75 -30.11
C ASN A 9 8.51 -39.25 -30.22
N ALA A 10 8.80 -38.50 -29.15
CA ALA A 10 8.71 -37.05 -29.19
C ALA A 10 9.99 -36.46 -29.84
N PRO A 11 9.89 -35.34 -30.57
CA PRO A 11 11.05 -34.57 -31.03
C PRO A 11 11.98 -34.21 -29.86
N LYS A 12 13.30 -34.21 -30.09
CA LYS A 12 14.32 -33.81 -29.08
C LYS A 12 14.13 -32.38 -28.54
N THR A 13 13.38 -31.54 -29.24
CA THR A 13 13.00 -30.18 -28.79
C THR A 13 11.91 -30.16 -27.72
N LEU A 14 11.22 -31.29 -27.52
CA LEU A 14 10.17 -31.50 -26.51
C LEU A 14 10.64 -32.44 -25.38
N GLU A 15 11.92 -32.82 -25.37
CA GLU A 15 12.53 -33.59 -24.29
C GLU A 15 13.01 -32.65 -23.17
N GLY A 16 12.44 -32.80 -21.97
CA GLY A 16 12.69 -31.93 -20.81
C GLY A 16 11.40 -31.34 -20.24
N GLY A 17 11.49 -30.55 -19.17
CA GLY A 17 10.35 -29.79 -18.63
C GLY A 17 10.52 -28.29 -18.88
N ASN A 18 9.44 -27.59 -19.24
CA ASN A 18 9.45 -26.13 -19.37
C ASN A 18 8.64 -25.50 -18.25
N PHE A 19 9.16 -24.45 -17.64
CA PHE A 19 8.46 -23.69 -16.62
C PHE A 19 8.80 -22.20 -16.75
N TYR A 20 7.87 -21.37 -16.29
CA TYR A 20 8.08 -19.93 -16.21
C TYR A 20 8.75 -19.56 -14.89
N VAL A 21 9.63 -18.59 -14.95
CA VAL A 21 10.21 -17.93 -13.78
C VAL A 21 9.91 -16.46 -13.89
N VAL A 22 9.07 -15.98 -12.98
CA VAL A 22 8.72 -14.56 -12.89
C VAL A 22 9.49 -13.93 -11.75
N ARG A 23 10.28 -12.88 -12.04
CA ARG A 23 10.98 -12.10 -11.02
C ARG A 23 10.72 -10.62 -11.19
N THR A 24 10.79 -9.89 -10.07
CA THR A 24 10.81 -8.43 -10.09
C THR A 24 12.23 -7.96 -9.82
N VAL A 25 12.85 -7.29 -10.77
CA VAL A 25 14.22 -6.79 -10.69
C VAL A 25 14.17 -5.31 -10.29
N LYS A 26 14.85 -4.95 -9.20
CA LYS A 26 14.93 -3.58 -8.66
C LYS A 26 16.33 -3.02 -8.97
N GLY A 27 16.42 -1.97 -9.79
CA GLY A 27 17.69 -1.26 -10.08
C GLY A 27 17.88 -0.85 -11.56
N ASN A 28 18.80 0.10 -11.78
CA ASN A 28 19.38 0.40 -13.09
C ASN A 28 20.19 -0.82 -13.53
N VAL A 29 19.56 -1.76 -14.22
CA VAL A 29 20.29 -2.81 -14.91
C VAL A 29 20.85 -2.20 -16.19
N GLN A 30 21.98 -1.52 -16.06
CA GLN A 30 22.98 -1.61 -17.10
C GLN A 30 23.44 -3.07 -17.15
N SER A 31 23.13 -3.72 -18.27
CA SER A 31 23.92 -4.76 -18.94
C SER A 31 24.24 -6.10 -18.26
N ASN A 32 24.16 -6.29 -16.93
CA ASN A 32 24.65 -7.53 -16.32
C ASN A 32 23.60 -8.64 -16.08
N THR A 33 22.30 -8.38 -16.21
CA THR A 33 21.26 -9.44 -16.10
C THR A 33 20.39 -9.57 -17.35
N LEU A 34 20.67 -8.80 -18.40
CA LEU A 34 20.18 -9.09 -19.74
C LEU A 34 21.01 -10.29 -20.21
N PHE A 35 20.36 -11.39 -20.58
CA PHE A 35 20.98 -12.59 -21.17
C PHE A 35 21.65 -13.60 -20.23
N GLU A 36 21.59 -13.47 -18.91
CA GLU A 36 22.07 -14.55 -18.05
C GLU A 36 21.01 -15.67 -17.98
N PRO A 37 21.31 -16.90 -18.44
CA PRO A 37 20.33 -17.98 -18.46
C PRO A 37 19.93 -18.29 -17.02
N LEU A 38 18.68 -18.02 -16.69
CA LEU A 38 18.15 -18.27 -15.36
C LEU A 38 18.11 -19.76 -15.10
N ARG A 39 19.00 -20.16 -14.21
CA ARG A 39 19.18 -21.51 -13.70
C ARG A 39 18.21 -21.69 -12.54
N VAL A 40 17.08 -22.32 -12.80
CA VAL A 40 16.09 -22.64 -11.78
C VAL A 40 15.74 -24.12 -11.95
N SER A 41 15.50 -24.81 -10.85
CA SER A 41 14.86 -26.12 -10.88
C SER A 41 13.48 -25.98 -10.23
N HIS A 42 12.49 -26.75 -10.68
CA HIS A 42 11.19 -26.81 -10.03
C HIS A 42 11.09 -28.16 -9.31
N PRO A 43 10.75 -28.22 -8.01
CA PRO A 43 10.72 -29.50 -7.28
C PRO A 43 9.70 -30.52 -7.79
N GLN A 44 8.75 -30.14 -8.66
CA GLN A 44 7.72 -31.06 -9.16
C GLN A 44 8.21 -32.02 -10.26
N LEU A 45 9.43 -31.86 -10.79
CA LEU A 45 9.96 -32.72 -11.86
C LEU A 45 11.13 -33.62 -11.43
N GLN A 46 11.44 -33.69 -10.13
CA GLN A 46 12.61 -34.44 -9.62
C GLN A 46 12.45 -35.97 -9.58
N ASN A 47 11.26 -36.53 -9.82
CA ASN A 47 11.06 -37.98 -9.87
C ASN A 47 10.95 -38.46 -11.32
N GLN A 48 12.05 -38.38 -12.06
CA GLN A 48 12.19 -39.07 -13.35
C GLN A 48 12.66 -40.51 -13.10
N SER A 49 11.72 -41.46 -12.97
CA SER A 49 12.05 -42.86 -13.27
C SER A 49 12.13 -43.01 -14.79
N THR A 50 13.13 -43.75 -15.26
CA THR A 50 13.44 -43.98 -16.68
C THR A 50 12.32 -44.69 -17.46
N ASP A 51 11.33 -45.25 -16.76
CA ASP A 51 10.11 -45.84 -17.31
C ASP A 51 8.90 -44.91 -17.12
N SER A 52 8.99 -43.68 -17.64
CA SER A 52 7.81 -42.82 -17.74
C SER A 52 6.84 -43.42 -18.76
N SER A 53 5.64 -43.75 -18.28
CA SER A 53 4.54 -44.22 -19.14
C SER A 53 4.36 -43.26 -20.33
N TRP A 54 4.02 -43.77 -21.51
CA TRP A 54 3.78 -42.96 -22.72
C TRP A 54 2.84 -41.77 -22.45
N GLN A 55 1.90 -41.92 -21.50
CA GLN A 55 1.00 -40.88 -21.03
C GLN A 55 1.75 -39.72 -20.36
N THR A 56 2.66 -40.00 -19.43
CA THR A 56 3.50 -38.97 -18.80
C THR A 56 4.36 -38.23 -19.82
N ARG A 57 4.86 -38.94 -20.85
CA ARG A 57 5.63 -38.32 -21.94
C ARG A 57 4.78 -37.36 -22.77
N LEU A 58 3.53 -37.74 -23.07
CA LEU A 58 2.60 -36.86 -23.78
C LEU A 58 2.18 -35.65 -22.95
N GLU A 59 1.95 -35.82 -21.65
CA GLU A 59 1.62 -34.73 -20.74
C GLU A 59 2.75 -33.69 -20.68
N ILE A 60 4.01 -34.14 -20.59
CA ILE A 60 5.19 -33.27 -20.63
C ILE A 60 5.29 -32.54 -21.98
N ALA A 61 5.11 -33.25 -23.10
CA ALA A 61 5.14 -32.66 -24.43
C ALA A 61 4.02 -31.62 -24.62
N GLN A 62 2.83 -31.87 -24.07
CA GLN A 62 1.71 -30.94 -24.09
C GLN A 62 2.02 -29.67 -23.28
N ASN A 63 2.54 -29.82 -22.06
CA ASN A 63 2.95 -28.69 -21.23
C ASN A 63 4.05 -27.85 -21.89
N MET A 64 5.00 -28.51 -22.55
CA MET A 64 6.05 -27.86 -23.35
C MET A 64 5.49 -27.01 -24.49
N LEU A 65 4.56 -27.58 -25.29
CA LEU A 65 3.94 -26.88 -26.41
C LEU A 65 3.12 -25.69 -25.92
N PHE A 66 2.31 -25.90 -24.90
CA PHE A 66 1.50 -24.87 -24.26
C PHE A 66 2.36 -23.69 -23.77
N ASN A 67 3.43 -23.97 -23.01
CA ASN A 67 4.32 -22.94 -22.51
C ASN A 67 5.05 -22.19 -23.64
N ASN A 68 5.46 -22.89 -24.70
CA ASN A 68 6.09 -22.24 -25.85
C ASN A 68 5.13 -21.33 -26.63
N GLU A 69 3.89 -21.77 -26.86
CA GLU A 69 2.89 -20.98 -27.59
C GLU A 69 2.49 -19.74 -26.79
N LEU A 70 2.22 -19.92 -25.50
CA LEU A 70 1.87 -18.84 -24.60
C LEU A 70 2.99 -17.81 -24.48
N PHE A 71 4.25 -18.24 -24.35
CA PHE A 71 5.39 -17.33 -24.30
C PHE A 71 5.57 -16.55 -25.61
N LYS A 72 5.44 -17.20 -26.77
CA LYS A 72 5.49 -16.52 -28.08
C LYS A 72 4.40 -15.46 -28.19
N ARG A 73 3.18 -15.78 -27.72
CA ARG A 73 2.07 -14.83 -27.71
C ARG A 73 2.37 -13.64 -26.80
N LEU A 74 2.82 -13.89 -25.57
CA LEU A 74 3.22 -12.85 -24.63
C LEU A 74 4.33 -11.96 -25.18
N ALA A 75 5.38 -12.54 -25.78
CA ALA A 75 6.49 -11.82 -26.35
C ALA A 75 6.06 -10.91 -27.50
N HIS A 76 5.25 -11.44 -28.42
CA HIS A 76 4.69 -10.68 -29.53
C HIS A 76 3.80 -9.53 -29.06
N GLU A 77 2.91 -9.79 -28.10
CA GLU A 77 2.03 -8.76 -27.56
C GLU A 77 2.80 -7.70 -26.78
N SER A 78 3.83 -8.08 -26.02
CA SER A 78 4.65 -7.13 -25.25
C SER A 78 5.25 -6.08 -26.17
N VAL A 79 5.85 -6.49 -27.29
CA VAL A 79 6.44 -5.56 -28.29
C VAL A 79 5.41 -4.60 -28.89
N LEU A 80 4.14 -5.02 -28.97
CA LEU A 80 3.05 -4.18 -29.50
C LEU A 80 2.52 -3.16 -28.48
N LEU A 81 2.86 -3.28 -27.20
CA LEU A 81 2.38 -2.37 -26.16
C LEU A 81 3.09 -1.01 -26.27
N LYS A 82 2.29 0.05 -26.44
CA LYS A 82 2.76 1.44 -26.37
C LYS A 82 2.90 1.89 -24.92
N LEU A 83 3.96 1.47 -24.25
CA LEU A 83 4.31 1.93 -22.91
C LEU A 83 5.34 3.07 -22.95
N PRO A 84 5.39 3.96 -21.94
CA PRO A 84 6.38 5.04 -21.85
C PRO A 84 7.83 4.54 -21.88
N ILE A 85 8.05 3.33 -21.33
CA ILE A 85 9.30 2.59 -21.47
C ILE A 85 8.93 1.30 -22.24
N PRO A 86 9.60 1.00 -23.36
CA PRO A 86 9.27 -0.18 -24.15
C PRO A 86 9.59 -1.46 -23.38
N THR A 87 8.74 -2.46 -23.52
CA THR A 87 9.06 -3.82 -23.05
C THR A 87 10.08 -4.45 -23.98
N ILE A 88 11.04 -5.20 -23.44
CA ILE A 88 12.06 -5.90 -24.21
C ILE A 88 11.74 -7.38 -24.20
N ALA A 89 11.49 -7.98 -25.37
CA ALA A 89 11.38 -9.43 -25.51
C ALA A 89 12.60 -9.92 -26.29
N ALA A 90 13.47 -10.71 -25.65
CA ALA A 90 14.67 -11.24 -26.26
C ALA A 90 14.89 -12.71 -25.86
N GLY A 91 14.89 -13.62 -26.84
CA GLY A 91 15.05 -15.05 -26.59
C GLY A 91 13.96 -15.60 -25.67
N ASN A 92 14.38 -16.19 -24.55
CA ASN A 92 13.49 -16.79 -23.54
C ASN A 92 13.12 -15.81 -22.40
N GLN A 93 13.33 -14.51 -22.57
CA GLN A 93 13.09 -13.50 -21.54
C GLN A 93 12.22 -12.34 -22.06
N ILE A 94 11.23 -11.94 -21.27
CA ILE A 94 10.41 -10.74 -21.47
C ILE A 94 10.63 -9.82 -20.26
N LEU A 95 11.05 -8.59 -20.53
CA LEU A 95 11.25 -7.54 -19.55
C LEU A 95 10.20 -6.44 -19.75
N ALA A 96 9.37 -6.24 -18.74
CA ALA A 96 8.32 -5.22 -18.74
C ALA A 96 8.53 -4.23 -17.58
N PRO A 97 8.56 -2.91 -17.83
CA PRO A 97 8.71 -1.91 -16.78
C PRO A 97 7.41 -1.79 -15.96
N LEU A 98 7.49 -1.93 -14.63
CA LEU A 98 6.34 -1.77 -13.74
C LEU A 98 6.27 -0.35 -13.16
N PHE A 99 7.36 0.10 -12.54
CA PHE A 99 7.54 1.44 -11.94
C PHE A 99 8.96 1.95 -12.24
N PRO A 100 9.27 3.25 -12.06
CA PRO A 100 10.64 3.74 -12.21
C PRO A 100 11.62 2.92 -11.36
N GLY A 101 12.66 2.36 -11.99
CA GLY A 101 13.66 1.52 -11.34
C GLY A 101 13.18 0.10 -10.94
N LEU A 102 11.99 -0.33 -11.36
CA LEU A 102 11.47 -1.68 -11.11
C LEU A 102 10.90 -2.30 -12.39
N GLN A 103 11.46 -3.44 -12.78
CA GLN A 103 11.09 -4.19 -13.97
C GLN A 103 10.60 -5.59 -13.59
N LEU A 104 9.63 -6.11 -14.35
CA LEU A 104 9.16 -7.49 -14.33
C LEU A 104 9.97 -8.28 -15.36
N SER A 105 10.57 -9.39 -14.97
CA SER A 105 11.16 -10.36 -15.88
C SER A 105 10.35 -11.64 -15.88
N ILE A 106 9.92 -12.08 -17.06
CA ILE A 106 9.23 -13.35 -17.30
C ILE A 106 10.18 -14.19 -18.14
N ASN A 107 10.59 -15.34 -17.63
CA ASN A 107 11.61 -16.17 -18.27
C ASN A 107 11.08 -17.58 -18.50
N LEU A 108 11.32 -18.13 -19.69
CA LEU A 108 11.00 -19.51 -20.03
C LEU A 108 12.24 -20.38 -19.85
N CYS A 109 12.27 -21.16 -18.78
CA CYS A 109 13.38 -22.06 -18.46
C CYS A 109 13.11 -23.47 -18.99
N HIS A 110 14.15 -24.10 -19.56
CA HIS A 110 14.14 -25.51 -19.97
C HIS A 110 14.97 -26.32 -18.98
N GLN A 111 14.37 -27.33 -18.35
CA GLN A 111 15.07 -28.27 -17.50
C GLN A 111 15.67 -29.38 -18.38
N SER A 112 16.97 -29.27 -18.65
CA SER A 112 17.76 -30.35 -19.23
C SER A 112 18.27 -31.28 -18.12
N PRO A 113 18.26 -32.61 -18.30
CA PRO A 113 18.65 -33.57 -17.27
C PRO A 113 20.11 -33.42 -16.77
N ASN A 114 20.94 -32.63 -17.45
CA ASN A 114 22.36 -32.43 -17.10
C ASN A 114 22.68 -31.10 -16.39
N SER A 115 21.69 -30.24 -16.06
CA SER A 115 21.97 -28.96 -15.40
C SER A 115 21.81 -29.05 -13.87
N SER A 116 22.88 -29.44 -13.17
CA SER A 116 23.02 -29.25 -11.72
C SER A 116 23.16 -27.76 -11.41
N THR A 117 22.08 -27.10 -10.99
CA THR A 117 22.14 -25.67 -10.71
C THR A 117 21.36 -25.28 -9.46
N GLN A 118 22.07 -24.55 -8.59
CA GLN A 118 21.62 -24.10 -7.26
C GLN A 118 20.48 -23.10 -7.36
N TYR A 119 19.56 -23.21 -6.41
CA TYR A 119 18.47 -22.28 -6.17
C TYR A 119 18.97 -21.04 -5.43
N ASP A 120 18.93 -19.87 -6.07
CA ASP A 120 18.82 -18.62 -5.31
C ASP A 120 17.36 -18.43 -4.92
N SER A 121 17.00 -19.00 -3.77
CA SER A 121 15.66 -19.00 -3.16
C SER A 121 15.22 -17.63 -2.63
N ALA A 122 16.09 -16.62 -2.64
CA ALA A 122 15.88 -15.40 -1.86
C ALA A 122 15.03 -14.30 -2.54
N SER A 123 14.66 -14.42 -3.82
CA SER A 123 14.02 -13.31 -4.56
C SER A 123 12.83 -13.70 -5.46
N ASN A 124 12.32 -14.92 -5.34
CA ASN A 124 11.15 -15.33 -6.12
C ASN A 124 9.88 -14.85 -5.39
N ASN A 125 9.13 -13.94 -6.01
CA ASN A 125 7.78 -13.62 -5.58
C ASN A 125 6.84 -14.76 -5.99
N THR A 126 6.91 -15.88 -5.27
CA THR A 126 6.13 -17.11 -5.54
C THR A 126 4.64 -16.83 -5.65
N VAL A 127 4.13 -15.83 -4.92
CA VAL A 127 2.74 -15.37 -4.99
C VAL A 127 2.44 -14.73 -6.35
N LEU A 128 3.29 -13.82 -6.83
CA LEU A 128 3.13 -13.20 -8.16
C LEU A 128 3.24 -14.23 -9.27
N GLU A 129 4.18 -15.16 -9.12
CA GLU A 129 4.38 -16.26 -10.05
C GLU A 129 3.11 -17.13 -10.12
N HIS A 130 2.58 -17.59 -8.99
CA HIS A 130 1.36 -18.38 -8.95
C HIS A 130 0.14 -17.61 -9.48
N THR A 131 0.00 -16.33 -9.13
CA THR A 131 -1.08 -15.47 -9.66
C THR A 131 -0.97 -15.31 -11.18
N LEU A 132 0.25 -15.18 -11.71
CA LEU A 132 0.47 -15.12 -13.14
C LEU A 132 0.16 -16.45 -13.82
N TYR A 133 0.58 -17.57 -13.25
CA TYR A 133 0.23 -18.89 -13.75
C TYR A 133 -1.29 -19.09 -13.83
N GLN A 134 -2.03 -18.69 -12.79
CA GLN A 134 -3.49 -18.76 -12.78
C GLN A 134 -4.11 -17.88 -13.86
N LEU A 135 -3.65 -16.64 -14.01
CA LEU A 135 -4.15 -15.72 -15.03
C LEU A 135 -3.86 -16.24 -16.45
N LEU A 136 -2.67 -16.77 -16.68
CA LEU A 136 -2.28 -17.35 -17.98
C LEU A 136 -3.11 -18.59 -18.32
N HIS A 137 -3.38 -19.46 -17.34
CA HIS A 137 -4.28 -20.61 -17.49
C HIS A 137 -5.72 -20.17 -17.76
N GLU A 138 -6.23 -19.17 -17.04
CA GLU A 138 -7.59 -18.67 -17.24
C GLU A 138 -7.77 -18.05 -18.63
N ILE A 139 -6.77 -17.33 -19.11
CA ILE A 139 -6.77 -16.71 -20.44
C ILE A 139 -6.71 -17.79 -21.53
N HIS A 140 -5.86 -18.79 -21.39
CA HIS A 140 -5.84 -19.89 -22.34
C HIS A 140 -7.15 -20.68 -22.33
N TYR A 141 -7.71 -20.93 -21.14
CA TYR A 141 -9.01 -21.59 -21.01
C TYR A 141 -10.10 -20.82 -21.76
N LYS A 142 -10.15 -19.49 -21.62
CA LYS A 142 -11.07 -18.61 -22.36
C LYS A 142 -10.82 -18.61 -23.87
N ASN A 143 -9.55 -18.71 -24.31
CA ASN A 143 -9.20 -18.77 -25.73
C ASN A 143 -9.54 -20.12 -26.38
N MET A 144 -9.52 -21.22 -25.61
CA MET A 144 -9.89 -22.56 -26.10
C MET A 144 -11.42 -22.76 -26.06
N HIS A 145 -12.10 -22.19 -25.07
CA HIS A 145 -13.54 -22.35 -24.87
C HIS A 145 -14.26 -21.07 -25.28
N PHE A 146 -14.43 -20.88 -26.59
CA PHE A 146 -15.34 -19.87 -27.09
C PHE A 146 -16.77 -20.22 -26.64
N PRO A 147 -17.49 -19.31 -25.95
CA PRO A 147 -18.89 -19.53 -25.71
C PRO A 147 -19.60 -19.66 -27.06
N LEU A 148 -20.45 -20.67 -27.19
CA LEU A 148 -21.28 -20.88 -28.38
C LEU A 148 -21.96 -19.57 -28.76
N PRO A 149 -21.91 -19.15 -30.04
CA PRO A 149 -22.43 -17.85 -30.45
C PRO A 149 -23.93 -17.83 -30.14
N ARG A 150 -24.32 -16.99 -29.18
CA ARG A 150 -25.74 -16.70 -28.96
C ARG A 150 -26.20 -15.78 -30.11
N PRO A 151 -27.38 -16.02 -30.69
CA PRO A 151 -27.84 -15.37 -31.93
C PRO A 151 -27.92 -13.84 -31.86
N THR A 152 -27.82 -13.20 -30.69
CA THR A 152 -27.84 -11.74 -30.51
C THR A 152 -26.47 -11.09 -30.32
N SER A 153 -25.35 -11.83 -30.34
CA SER A 153 -24.00 -11.30 -30.02
C SER A 153 -23.05 -11.16 -31.22
N VAL A 154 -23.54 -11.27 -32.46
CA VAL A 154 -22.70 -11.38 -33.67
C VAL A 154 -21.85 -10.12 -33.98
N THR A 155 -22.16 -8.95 -33.42
CA THR A 155 -21.44 -7.71 -33.72
C THR A 155 -20.45 -7.23 -32.65
N LEU A 156 -20.34 -7.91 -31.49
CA LEU A 156 -19.55 -7.40 -30.34
C LEU A 156 -18.37 -8.28 -29.91
N ALA A 157 -18.24 -9.51 -30.40
CA ALA A 157 -17.20 -10.42 -29.91
C ALA A 157 -15.80 -10.20 -30.51
N ILE A 158 -15.66 -9.36 -31.54
CA ILE A 158 -14.41 -9.23 -32.32
C ILE A 158 -13.48 -8.11 -31.79
N ASN A 159 -13.92 -7.25 -30.87
CA ASN A 159 -13.23 -5.97 -30.59
C ASN A 159 -12.60 -5.78 -29.20
N SER A 160 -12.32 -6.82 -28.43
CA SER A 160 -11.41 -6.64 -27.28
C SER A 160 -10.67 -7.91 -26.88
N ALA A 161 -9.86 -8.47 -27.78
CA ALA A 161 -8.74 -9.28 -27.33
C ALA A 161 -7.76 -8.34 -26.59
N ARG A 162 -8.05 -8.03 -25.32
CA ARG A 162 -7.11 -7.30 -24.47
C ARG A 162 -5.82 -8.09 -24.47
N TYR A 163 -4.72 -7.42 -24.77
CA TYR A 163 -3.40 -8.04 -24.75
C TYR A 163 -3.18 -8.72 -23.39
N VAL A 164 -2.91 -10.01 -23.42
CA VAL A 164 -2.58 -10.86 -22.27
C VAL A 164 -1.40 -10.23 -21.52
N ALA A 165 -0.40 -9.77 -22.26
CA ALA A 165 0.76 -9.06 -21.71
C ALA A 165 0.35 -7.80 -20.91
N GLU A 166 -0.67 -7.06 -21.36
CA GLU A 166 -1.15 -5.88 -20.64
C GLU A 166 -1.82 -6.25 -19.32
N GLN A 167 -2.65 -7.29 -19.32
CA GLN A 167 -3.33 -7.77 -18.10
C GLN A 167 -2.32 -8.26 -17.06
N VAL A 168 -1.31 -9.01 -17.51
CA VAL A 168 -0.18 -9.47 -16.69
C VAL A 168 0.57 -8.29 -16.06
N ILE A 169 0.90 -7.27 -16.85
CA ILE A 169 1.62 -6.09 -16.36
C ILE A 169 0.76 -5.31 -15.35
N GLN A 170 -0.52 -5.08 -15.65
CA GLN A 170 -1.43 -4.35 -14.77
C GLN A 170 -1.60 -5.06 -13.41
N GLN A 171 -1.75 -6.38 -13.42
CA GLN A 171 -1.87 -7.16 -12.20
C GLN A 171 -0.56 -7.17 -11.40
N ALA A 172 0.59 -7.27 -12.07
CA ALA A 172 1.89 -7.18 -11.40
C ALA A 172 2.14 -5.79 -10.78
N GLN A 173 1.74 -4.71 -11.46
CA GLN A 173 1.82 -3.35 -10.94
C GLN A 173 0.95 -3.19 -9.69
N HIS A 174 -0.32 -3.63 -9.76
CA HIS A 174 -1.25 -3.59 -8.64
C HIS A 174 -0.75 -4.39 -7.44
N SER A 175 -0.31 -5.63 -7.64
CA SER A 175 0.18 -6.47 -6.54
C SER A 175 1.45 -5.90 -5.91
N MET A 176 2.34 -5.28 -6.68
CA MET A 176 3.52 -4.59 -6.14
C MET A 176 3.14 -3.35 -5.34
N LEU A 177 2.20 -2.53 -5.83
CA LEU A 177 1.72 -1.35 -5.12
C LEU A 177 0.99 -1.72 -3.83
N ARG A 178 0.21 -2.81 -3.86
CA ARG A 178 -0.44 -3.40 -2.69
C ARG A 178 0.58 -3.81 -1.63
N LEU A 179 1.60 -4.58 -2.02
CA LEU A 179 2.65 -5.03 -1.10
C LEU A 179 3.41 -3.85 -0.48
N ARG A 180 3.78 -2.85 -1.29
CA ARG A 180 4.43 -1.63 -0.81
C ARG A 180 3.57 -0.87 0.19
N THR A 181 2.26 -0.75 -0.10
CA THR A 181 1.29 -0.09 0.78
C THR A 181 1.18 -0.84 2.12
N MET A 182 1.12 -2.16 2.08
CA MET A 182 1.10 -3.01 3.28
C MET A 182 2.35 -2.81 4.14
N CYS A 183 3.54 -2.97 3.56
CA CYS A 183 4.79 -2.80 4.28
C CYS A 183 4.95 -1.39 4.86
N LEU A 184 4.46 -0.36 4.15
CA LEU A 184 4.48 1.02 4.64
C LEU A 184 3.57 1.20 5.86
N ILE A 185 2.34 0.69 5.80
CA ILE A 185 1.39 0.79 6.92
C ILE A 185 1.93 0.04 8.13
N ASP A 186 2.50 -1.15 7.93
CA ASP A 186 3.11 -1.95 9.00
C ASP A 186 4.32 -1.22 9.61
N SER A 187 5.17 -0.63 8.76
CA SER A 187 6.32 0.18 9.23
C SER A 187 5.86 1.38 10.07
N LEU A 188 4.79 2.06 9.65
CA LEU A 188 4.21 3.18 10.41
C LEU A 188 3.57 2.73 11.72
N ALA A 189 2.91 1.57 11.75
CA ALA A 189 2.33 1.01 12.97
C ALA A 189 3.41 0.61 13.99
N ILE A 190 4.62 0.26 13.54
CA ILE A 190 5.78 0.00 14.41
C ILE A 190 6.39 1.32 14.91
N GLU A 191 6.51 2.32 14.03
CA GLU A 191 7.11 3.63 14.33
C GLU A 191 6.24 4.45 15.31
N ILE A 192 4.92 4.38 15.17
CA ILE A 192 3.96 5.18 15.93
C ILE A 192 3.19 4.26 16.88
N GLN A 193 3.52 4.34 18.17
CA GLN A 193 2.84 3.56 19.21
C GLN A 193 1.54 4.20 19.71
N ASP A 194 1.37 5.51 19.52
CA ASP A 194 0.18 6.28 19.90
C ASP A 194 -0.08 7.36 18.85
N PRO A 195 -1.21 7.35 18.12
CA PRO A 195 -2.38 6.46 18.23
C PRO A 195 -2.17 5.07 17.60
N LEU A 196 -3.01 4.09 17.96
CA LEU A 196 -2.99 2.74 17.39
C LEU A 196 -3.52 2.77 15.95
N ILE A 197 -2.71 2.25 15.02
CA ILE A 197 -3.05 2.15 13.59
C ILE A 197 -3.51 0.73 13.29
N ILE A 198 -4.76 0.56 12.84
CA ILE A 198 -5.34 -0.75 12.51
C ILE A 198 -5.74 -0.78 11.03
N PRO A 199 -5.00 -1.49 10.17
CA PRO A 199 -5.40 -1.74 8.79
C PRO A 199 -6.39 -2.92 8.71
N ASN A 200 -7.54 -2.69 8.07
CA ASN A 200 -8.50 -3.71 7.71
C ASN A 200 -8.56 -3.88 6.19
N TRP A 201 -8.02 -4.99 5.70
CA TRP A 201 -8.02 -5.34 4.28
C TRP A 201 -9.36 -5.94 3.89
N ASN A 202 -10.01 -5.37 2.87
CA ASN A 202 -11.25 -5.94 2.38
C ASN A 202 -10.98 -7.29 1.70
N TYR A 203 -11.90 -8.26 1.91
CA TYR A 203 -11.80 -9.58 1.32
C TYR A 203 -12.18 -9.59 -0.18
N LEU A 204 -13.14 -8.74 -0.55
CA LEU A 204 -13.61 -8.57 -1.92
C LEU A 204 -12.66 -7.65 -2.68
N ASN A 205 -11.69 -8.24 -3.37
CA ASN A 205 -10.74 -7.52 -4.19
C ASN A 205 -10.89 -7.91 -5.66
N ALA A 206 -10.89 -6.92 -6.54
CA ALA A 206 -10.70 -7.16 -7.96
C ALA A 206 -9.21 -7.44 -8.23
N PRO A 207 -8.86 -8.16 -9.30
CA PRO A 207 -7.45 -8.44 -9.63
C PRO A 207 -6.61 -7.17 -9.86
N ASN A 208 -7.26 -6.04 -10.17
CA ASN A 208 -6.60 -4.76 -10.46
C ASN A 208 -6.94 -3.67 -9.44
N GLN A 209 -7.78 -3.96 -8.44
CA GLN A 209 -8.21 -3.00 -7.43
C GLN A 209 -8.41 -3.68 -6.08
N THR A 210 -7.71 -3.19 -5.07
CA THR A 210 -7.87 -3.64 -3.67
C THR A 210 -8.20 -2.46 -2.79
N SER A 211 -9.01 -2.69 -1.77
CA SER A 211 -9.37 -1.63 -0.83
C SER A 211 -9.01 -1.97 0.61
N VAL A 212 -8.59 -0.95 1.35
CA VAL A 212 -8.16 -1.06 2.74
C VAL A 212 -8.81 0.06 3.54
N ARG A 213 -9.39 -0.27 4.68
CA ARG A 213 -9.81 0.73 5.66
C ARG A 213 -8.73 0.83 6.73
N VAL A 214 -8.12 1.99 6.91
CA VAL A 214 -7.17 2.26 7.99
C VAL A 214 -7.90 3.05 9.06
N ASP A 215 -7.99 2.48 10.25
CA ASP A 215 -8.60 3.10 11.41
C ASP A 215 -7.52 3.49 12.44
N LEU A 216 -7.63 4.70 12.99
CA LEU A 216 -6.80 5.23 14.06
C LEU A 216 -7.60 5.29 15.36
N TYR A 217 -7.05 4.74 16.43
CA TYR A 217 -7.65 4.73 17.76
C TYR A 217 -6.73 5.29 18.83
N SER A 218 -7.28 6.14 19.68
CA SER A 218 -6.63 6.57 20.93
C SER A 218 -6.99 5.59 22.05
N TYR A 219 -6.01 4.83 22.54
CA TYR A 219 -6.23 3.81 23.57
C TYR A 219 -6.84 4.39 24.85
N GLY A 220 -7.87 3.72 25.38
CA GLY A 220 -8.60 4.14 26.58
C GLY A 220 -9.76 5.12 26.33
N TYR A 221 -9.92 5.63 25.11
CA TYR A 221 -10.96 6.61 24.75
C TYR A 221 -11.88 6.15 23.62
N GLU A 222 -11.98 4.84 23.41
CA GLU A 222 -12.74 4.23 22.30
C GLU A 222 -14.25 4.51 22.37
N GLY A 223 -14.79 4.81 23.56
CA GLY A 223 -16.19 5.18 23.75
C GLY A 223 -16.57 6.54 23.13
N PHE A 224 -15.60 7.40 22.84
CA PHE A 224 -15.86 8.68 22.17
C PHE A 224 -15.85 8.51 20.65
N SER A 225 -16.98 8.76 19.99
CA SER A 225 -17.14 8.64 18.52
C SER A 225 -16.20 9.52 17.68
N SER A 226 -15.59 10.52 18.31
CA SER A 226 -14.62 11.44 17.72
C SER A 226 -13.15 11.02 17.99
N CYS A 227 -12.90 10.09 18.91
CA CYS A 227 -11.59 9.46 19.14
C CYS A 227 -11.32 8.27 18.21
N ARG A 228 -12.04 8.19 17.08
CA ARG A 228 -11.83 7.26 15.97
C ARG A 228 -11.76 8.03 14.66
N THR A 229 -10.66 7.88 13.94
CA THR A 229 -10.49 8.46 12.60
C THR A 229 -10.23 7.35 11.61
N SER A 230 -11.03 7.28 10.55
CA SER A 230 -10.92 6.25 9.51
C SER A 230 -10.63 6.88 8.14
N VAL A 231 -9.84 6.19 7.34
CA VAL A 231 -9.59 6.51 5.93
C VAL A 231 -9.71 5.25 5.09
N MET A 232 -10.33 5.36 3.91
CA MET A 232 -10.43 4.25 2.96
C MET A 232 -9.43 4.47 1.83
N LEU A 233 -8.50 3.53 1.67
CA LEU A 233 -7.50 3.51 0.61
C LEU A 233 -7.94 2.53 -0.48
N HIS A 234 -8.09 3.02 -1.70
CA HIS A 234 -8.26 2.21 -2.91
C HIS A 234 -6.95 2.17 -3.66
N ILE A 235 -6.38 0.98 -3.77
CA ILE A 235 -5.12 0.72 -4.46
C ILE A 235 -5.50 0.23 -5.86
N ASP A 236 -5.25 1.08 -6.86
CA ASP A 236 -5.39 0.77 -8.28
C ASP A 236 -4.05 0.25 -8.85
N THR A 237 -3.92 0.12 -10.16
CA THR A 237 -2.69 -0.36 -10.81
C THR A 237 -1.52 0.62 -10.70
N LYS A 238 -1.78 1.94 -10.79
CA LYS A 238 -0.75 2.99 -10.82
C LYS A 238 -0.90 4.08 -9.75
N THR A 239 -2.05 4.15 -9.09
CA THR A 239 -2.41 5.23 -8.16
C THR A 239 -3.06 4.66 -6.91
N VAL A 240 -2.98 5.41 -5.81
CA VAL A 240 -3.71 5.11 -4.59
C VAL A 240 -4.69 6.23 -4.31
N LYS A 241 -5.98 5.93 -4.24
CA LYS A 241 -7.02 6.92 -3.89
C LYS A 241 -7.35 6.81 -2.41
N ALA A 242 -7.19 7.90 -1.67
CA ALA A 242 -7.56 7.98 -0.26
C ALA A 242 -8.88 8.75 -0.13
N ILE A 243 -9.90 8.10 0.42
CA ILE A 243 -11.20 8.69 0.74
C ILE A 243 -11.23 8.94 2.25
N MET A 244 -11.26 10.21 2.63
CA MET A 244 -11.30 10.66 4.02
C MET A 244 -12.74 10.59 4.58
N ARG A 245 -12.87 10.63 5.92
CA ARG A 245 -14.17 10.61 6.61
C ARG A 245 -15.11 11.77 6.22
N ASP A 246 -14.55 12.90 5.80
CA ASP A 246 -15.29 14.08 5.33
C ASP A 246 -15.74 13.99 3.87
N GLY A 247 -15.47 12.87 3.20
CA GLY A 247 -15.82 12.65 1.79
C GLY A 247 -14.80 13.21 0.80
N ARG A 248 -13.71 13.85 1.25
CA ARG A 248 -12.64 14.29 0.36
C ARG A 248 -11.91 13.09 -0.22
N VAL A 249 -11.68 13.15 -1.53
CA VAL A 249 -10.93 12.14 -2.28
C VAL A 249 -9.59 12.73 -2.68
N LEU A 250 -8.51 12.09 -2.23
CA LEU A 250 -7.13 12.44 -2.56
C LEU A 250 -6.56 11.36 -3.47
N ASN A 251 -6.16 11.74 -4.67
CA ASN A 251 -5.50 10.83 -5.61
C ASN A 251 -3.98 10.95 -5.40
N LEU A 252 -3.38 9.90 -4.87
CA LEU A 252 -1.94 9.77 -4.67
C LEU A 252 -1.31 9.03 -5.85
N SER A 253 -0.06 9.39 -6.12
CA SER A 253 0.80 8.74 -7.10
C SER A 253 1.24 7.34 -6.63
N PHE A 254 2.10 6.68 -7.41
CA PHE A 254 2.73 5.40 -7.05
C PHE A 254 3.82 5.53 -5.97
N GLU A 255 4.15 6.75 -5.54
CA GLU A 255 5.22 7.02 -4.59
C GLU A 255 4.76 6.75 -3.16
N SER A 256 5.52 5.90 -2.45
CA SER A 256 5.21 5.55 -1.06
C SER A 256 5.29 6.75 -0.11
N GLN A 257 6.09 7.75 -0.45
CA GLN A 257 6.32 8.92 0.39
C GLN A 257 5.06 9.79 0.52
N GLU A 258 4.27 9.96 -0.55
CA GLU A 258 3.00 10.70 -0.51
C GLU A 258 2.00 10.04 0.46
N LEU A 259 1.87 8.72 0.39
CA LEU A 259 1.00 7.96 1.29
C LEU A 259 1.47 8.07 2.74
N ARG A 260 2.79 7.97 2.97
CA ARG A 260 3.38 8.14 4.30
C ARG A 260 3.04 9.50 4.89
N HIS A 261 3.20 10.57 4.12
CA HIS A 261 2.86 11.92 4.57
C HIS A 261 1.37 12.11 4.85
N LEU A 262 0.50 11.54 4.01
CA LEU A 262 -0.94 11.55 4.24
C LEU A 262 -1.30 10.87 5.58
N LEU A 263 -0.75 9.69 5.84
CA LEU A 263 -1.01 8.95 7.08
C LEU A 263 -0.45 9.68 8.31
N LEU A 264 0.74 10.26 8.23
CA LEU A 264 1.31 11.07 9.31
C LEU A 264 0.45 12.32 9.60
N ASN A 265 -0.05 12.98 8.55
CA ASN A 265 -0.97 14.11 8.71
C ASN A 265 -2.27 13.65 9.40
N LEU A 266 -2.83 12.51 8.98
CA LEU A 266 -4.03 11.94 9.59
C LEU A 266 -3.83 11.61 11.07
N VAL A 267 -2.67 11.06 11.44
CA VAL A 267 -2.28 10.81 12.84
C VAL A 267 -2.21 12.12 13.63
N SER A 268 -1.52 13.12 13.10
CA SER A 268 -1.39 14.42 13.77
C SER A 268 -2.75 15.08 14.01
N HIS A 269 -3.66 14.93 13.05
CA HIS A 269 -5.02 15.44 13.11
C HIS A 269 -5.89 14.66 14.10
N HIS A 270 -5.78 13.34 14.11
CA HIS A 270 -6.50 12.45 15.04
C HIS A 270 -6.25 12.82 16.49
N LEU A 271 -4.99 13.05 16.88
CA LEU A 271 -4.61 13.43 18.24
C LEU A 271 -5.29 14.72 18.69
N VAL A 272 -5.41 15.70 17.78
CA VAL A 272 -6.05 16.99 18.07
C VAL A 272 -7.57 16.84 18.21
N ILE A 273 -8.21 16.04 17.35
CA ILE A 273 -9.64 15.73 17.49
C ILE A 273 -9.91 14.96 18.79
N ALA A 274 -9.06 14.00 19.15
CA ALA A 274 -9.22 13.22 20.37
C ALA A 274 -9.20 14.12 21.62
N VAL A 275 -8.27 15.07 21.67
CA VAL A 275 -8.22 16.10 22.74
C VAL A 275 -9.46 17.00 22.70
N GLN A 276 -9.98 17.35 21.52
CA GLN A 276 -11.21 18.14 21.41
C GLN A 276 -12.41 17.40 22.01
N SER A 277 -12.59 16.11 21.73
CA SER A 277 -13.67 15.32 22.32
C SER A 277 -13.51 15.15 23.82
N LEU A 278 -12.28 14.93 24.29
CA LEU A 278 -11.98 14.88 25.71
C LEU A 278 -12.30 16.22 26.40
N ALA A 279 -11.92 17.34 25.78
CA ALA A 279 -12.22 18.67 26.30
C ALA A 279 -13.73 18.90 26.47
N LYS A 280 -14.54 18.49 25.48
CA LYS A 280 -16.00 18.54 25.56
C LYS A 280 -16.55 17.68 26.71
N ALA A 281 -15.99 16.49 26.93
CA ALA A 281 -16.40 15.61 28.03
C ALA A 281 -16.05 16.21 29.42
N MET A 282 -14.92 16.91 29.52
CA MET A 282 -14.45 17.57 30.75
C MET A 282 -15.04 18.97 30.99
N GLY A 283 -15.97 19.42 30.13
CA GLY A 283 -16.61 20.75 30.25
C GLY A 283 -15.76 21.94 29.78
N TRP A 284 -14.62 21.69 29.11
CA TRP A 284 -13.77 22.73 28.54
C TRP A 284 -14.37 23.28 27.25
N LYS A 285 -14.20 24.59 27.01
CA LYS A 285 -14.70 25.25 25.80
C LYS A 285 -13.64 25.22 24.69
N VAL A 286 -14.04 24.76 23.51
CA VAL A 286 -13.18 24.78 22.31
C VAL A 286 -13.32 26.12 21.61
N VAL A 287 -12.23 26.88 21.52
CA VAL A 287 -12.21 28.22 20.87
C VAL A 287 -11.97 28.09 19.38
N SER A 288 -10.98 27.27 18.99
CA SER A 288 -10.62 27.08 17.60
C SER A 288 -10.09 25.68 17.39
N LEU A 289 -10.53 25.03 16.30
CA LEU A 289 -9.97 23.79 15.79
C LEU A 289 -9.63 24.03 14.32
N ASN A 290 -8.35 23.92 13.99
CA ASN A 290 -7.86 24.06 12.63
C ASN A 290 -7.14 22.76 12.22
N ALA A 291 -7.65 22.11 11.18
CA ALA A 291 -6.99 20.94 10.59
C ALA A 291 -5.70 21.32 9.84
N SER A 292 -5.64 22.55 9.31
CA SER A 292 -4.51 23.09 8.57
C SER A 292 -4.16 24.50 9.02
N VAL A 293 -3.10 24.63 9.82
CA VAL A 293 -2.58 25.93 10.23
C VAL A 293 -1.70 26.51 9.11
N GLY A 294 -2.22 27.51 8.41
CA GLY A 294 -1.51 28.23 7.33
C GLY A 294 -0.53 29.30 7.79
N VAL A 295 -0.28 29.44 9.11
CA VAL A 295 0.55 30.51 9.68
C VAL A 295 1.62 29.93 10.62
N GLY A 296 2.89 30.32 10.39
CA GLY A 296 4.05 29.93 11.19
C GLY A 296 5.12 29.18 10.39
N LYS A 297 6.15 28.66 11.08
CA LYS A 297 7.19 27.83 10.45
C LYS A 297 6.52 26.64 9.75
N GLN A 298 6.58 26.62 8.43
CA GLN A 298 6.06 25.54 7.60
C GLN A 298 6.81 24.25 7.96
N GLU A 299 6.09 23.13 7.96
CA GLU A 299 6.75 21.83 8.11
C GLU A 299 7.69 21.59 6.91
N PRO A 300 8.89 21.02 7.14
CA PRO A 300 9.94 20.92 6.13
C PRO A 300 9.54 20.04 4.94
N ILE A 301 8.54 19.19 5.10
CA ILE A 301 8.06 18.26 4.08
C ILE A 301 6.54 18.34 4.08
N CYS A 302 5.94 18.50 2.89
CA CYS A 302 4.53 18.77 2.63
C CYS A 302 3.58 18.22 3.70
N GLY A 303 3.05 19.12 4.54
CA GLY A 303 2.16 18.76 5.62
C GLY A 303 1.62 20.01 6.31
N THR A 304 0.36 19.97 6.71
CA THR A 304 -0.26 21.03 7.50
C THR A 304 -0.32 20.60 8.95
N ALA A 305 0.17 21.44 9.87
CA ALA A 305 -0.01 21.16 11.29
C ALA A 305 -1.48 21.38 11.68
N SER A 306 -2.01 20.50 12.54
CA SER A 306 -3.30 20.69 13.19
C SER A 306 -3.13 21.47 14.49
N SER A 307 -4.08 22.34 14.83
CA SER A 307 -4.06 23.10 16.08
C SER A 307 -5.44 23.22 16.72
N LEU A 308 -5.43 23.24 18.06
CA LEU A 308 -6.59 23.35 18.91
C LEU A 308 -6.29 24.35 20.03
N VAL A 309 -7.24 25.24 20.29
CA VAL A 309 -7.20 26.15 21.44
C VAL A 309 -8.42 25.89 22.31
N LEU A 310 -8.18 25.68 23.59
CA LEU A 310 -9.16 25.37 24.62
C LEU A 310 -9.12 26.43 25.71
N ILE A 311 -10.27 26.70 26.32
CA ILE A 311 -10.41 27.52 27.52
C ILE A 311 -10.97 26.64 28.63
N SER A 312 -10.42 26.80 29.84
CA SER A 312 -10.89 26.10 31.02
C SER A 312 -12.36 26.44 31.34
N PRO A 313 -13.11 25.57 32.03
CA PRO A 313 -14.49 25.85 32.40
C PRO A 313 -14.66 27.16 33.21
N ASN A 314 -13.62 27.52 33.97
CA ASN A 314 -13.57 28.73 34.81
C ASN A 314 -13.20 29.99 34.01
N GLY A 315 -12.63 29.86 32.81
CA GLY A 315 -12.21 30.99 31.96
C GLY A 315 -10.78 31.51 32.21
N ASP A 316 -10.13 31.10 33.28
CA ASP A 316 -8.84 31.68 33.71
C ASP A 316 -7.63 31.18 32.91
N ARG A 317 -7.74 30.00 32.30
CA ARG A 317 -6.61 29.31 31.66
C ARG A 317 -6.94 28.92 30.24
N THR A 318 -5.98 29.12 29.35
CA THR A 318 -6.06 28.82 27.92
C THR A 318 -4.98 27.81 27.54
N VAL A 319 -5.36 26.74 26.85
CA VAL A 319 -4.44 25.68 26.41
C VAL A 319 -4.45 25.64 24.88
N SER A 320 -3.28 25.80 24.28
CA SER A 320 -3.07 25.66 22.84
C SER A 320 -2.27 24.40 22.56
N VAL A 321 -2.85 23.47 21.82
CA VAL A 321 -2.19 22.27 21.30
C VAL A 321 -1.90 22.48 19.81
N LYS A 322 -0.67 22.21 19.40
CA LYS A 322 -0.27 22.12 17.99
C LYS A 322 0.37 20.75 17.76
N SER A 323 -0.14 20.01 16.80
CA SER A 323 0.38 18.72 16.38
C SER A 323 0.80 18.80 14.92
N GLY A 324 2.06 18.49 14.64
CA GLY A 324 2.59 18.48 13.28
C GLY A 324 3.23 17.12 12.97
N PRO A 325 3.11 16.62 11.72
CA PRO A 325 3.61 15.29 11.36
C PRO A 325 5.13 15.12 11.55
N HIS A 326 5.93 16.18 11.41
CA HIS A 326 7.39 16.15 11.64
C HIS A 326 7.82 17.00 12.85
N SER A 327 7.12 18.10 13.14
CA SER A 327 7.45 18.95 14.30
C SER A 327 7.02 18.33 15.64
N GLY A 328 6.22 17.26 15.61
CA GLY A 328 5.65 16.64 16.80
C GLY A 328 4.62 17.52 17.50
N ILE A 329 4.28 17.15 18.74
CA ILE A 329 3.25 17.80 19.54
C ILE A 329 3.88 18.89 20.43
N LYS A 330 3.30 20.08 20.39
CA LYS A 330 3.66 21.22 21.25
C LYS A 330 2.42 21.70 21.97
N VAL A 331 2.47 21.65 23.29
CA VAL A 331 1.40 22.15 24.18
C VAL A 331 1.88 23.44 24.81
N LYS A 332 1.04 24.48 24.73
CA LYS A 332 1.30 25.79 25.31
C LYS A 332 0.15 26.15 26.25
N LEU A 333 0.49 26.69 27.42
CA LEU A 333 -0.46 27.15 28.42
C LEU A 333 -0.31 28.66 28.56
N SER A 334 -1.44 29.38 28.56
CA SER A 334 -1.51 30.78 28.94
C SER A 334 -2.50 30.91 30.10
N SER A 335 -2.10 31.64 31.13
CA SER A 335 -2.98 32.07 32.22
C SER A 335 -3.27 33.54 32.00
N SER A 336 -4.50 33.98 32.24
CA SER A 336 -4.78 35.42 32.31
C SER A 336 -3.87 36.04 33.39
N PRO A 337 -3.18 37.15 33.11
CA PRO A 337 -2.46 37.87 34.15
C PRO A 337 -3.46 38.40 35.18
N GLN A 338 -3.12 38.27 36.46
CA GLN A 338 -3.93 38.78 37.57
C GLN A 338 -3.87 40.32 37.69
N GLU A 339 -2.90 40.95 37.03
CA GLU A 339 -2.73 42.41 36.96
C GLU A 339 -2.45 42.82 35.50
N PHE A 340 -3.35 43.60 34.89
CA PHE A 340 -3.07 44.27 33.61
C PHE A 340 -3.46 45.75 33.69
N LEU A 341 -2.54 46.60 33.23
CA LEU A 341 -2.73 48.04 33.07
C LEU A 341 -3.80 48.30 31.99
N PRO A 342 -4.86 49.07 32.28
CA PRO A 342 -5.94 49.30 31.33
C PRO A 342 -5.41 50.01 30.08
N SER A 343 -5.51 49.37 28.92
CA SER A 343 -5.32 50.03 27.63
C SER A 343 -6.66 50.58 27.14
N ASN A 344 -6.69 51.86 26.75
CA ASN A 344 -7.89 52.64 26.41
C ASN A 344 -8.74 52.12 25.23
N LEU A 345 -8.37 50.99 24.61
CA LEU A 345 -9.05 50.43 23.44
C LEU A 345 -9.97 49.25 23.77
N VAL A 346 -9.80 48.62 24.94
CA VAL A 346 -10.48 47.36 25.25
C VAL A 346 -10.97 47.37 26.70
N SER A 347 -12.20 47.82 26.90
CA SER A 347 -12.85 47.95 28.21
C SER A 347 -13.58 46.67 28.66
N ASN A 348 -13.74 45.68 27.78
CA ASN A 348 -14.56 44.50 28.04
C ASN A 348 -13.75 43.37 28.67
N GLN A 349 -14.23 42.82 29.80
CA GLN A 349 -13.59 41.72 30.53
C GLN A 349 -13.33 40.47 29.65
N GLN A 350 -14.14 40.26 28.62
CA GLN A 350 -14.00 39.13 27.68
C GLN A 350 -12.70 39.16 26.88
N TRP A 351 -12.12 40.34 26.66
CA TRP A 351 -10.87 40.50 25.90
C TRP A 351 -9.63 40.50 26.81
N GLN A 352 -9.79 40.47 28.13
CA GLN A 352 -8.69 40.37 29.10
C GLN A 352 -7.95 39.03 29.01
N GLN A 353 -8.61 37.98 28.50
CA GLN A 353 -8.07 36.62 28.39
C GLN A 353 -7.11 36.41 27.20
N LEU A 354 -7.00 37.39 26.29
CA LEU A 354 -6.28 37.21 25.02
C LEU A 354 -4.77 37.56 25.11
N ASN A 355 -4.35 38.30 26.14
CA ASN A 355 -2.98 38.83 26.27
C ASN A 355 -2.12 38.08 27.30
N GLY A 356 -2.31 36.77 27.45
CA GLY A 356 -1.44 35.95 28.30
C GLY A 356 -0.20 35.43 27.53
N GLN A 357 0.99 35.53 28.13
CA GLN A 357 2.20 34.91 27.58
C GLN A 357 2.06 33.38 27.61
N PHE A 358 2.14 32.75 26.44
CA PHE A 358 2.12 31.29 26.33
C PHE A 358 3.43 30.68 26.81
N LYS A 359 3.38 29.88 27.88
CA LYS A 359 4.49 29.04 28.33
C LYS A 359 4.39 27.66 27.69
N ILE A 360 5.51 27.13 27.20
CA ILE A 360 5.57 25.77 26.65
C ILE A 360 5.53 24.80 27.82
N VAL A 361 4.67 23.79 27.73
CA VAL A 361 4.54 22.73 28.74
C VAL A 361 5.26 21.49 28.24
N ASP A 362 6.17 20.95 29.05
CA ASP A 362 6.83 19.67 28.82
C ASP A 362 5.86 18.52 29.10
N TRP A 363 4.95 18.27 28.16
CA TRP A 363 3.90 17.26 28.29
C TRP A 363 4.45 15.83 28.48
N GLN A 364 5.70 15.56 28.09
CA GLN A 364 6.31 14.24 28.26
C GLN A 364 6.43 13.83 29.73
N ARG A 365 6.61 14.80 30.64
CA ARG A 365 6.75 14.58 32.08
C ARG A 365 5.42 14.33 32.80
N LEU A 366 4.30 14.53 32.13
CA LEU A 366 2.97 14.31 32.71
C LEU A 366 2.69 12.81 32.88
N PRO A 367 1.98 12.41 33.96
CA PRO A 367 1.58 11.03 34.16
C PRO A 367 0.56 10.63 33.08
N GLY A 368 0.74 9.43 32.52
CA GLY A 368 -0.14 8.88 31.49
C GLY A 368 0.62 8.04 30.47
N LYS A 369 -0.05 7.03 29.92
CA LYS A 369 0.53 6.14 28.88
C LYS A 369 0.38 6.75 27.49
N THR A 370 -0.80 7.28 27.17
CA THR A 370 -1.10 7.94 25.90
C THR A 370 -1.07 9.46 26.03
N PHE A 371 -0.90 10.15 24.91
CA PHE A 371 -0.98 11.60 24.83
C PHE A 371 -2.32 12.12 25.36
N VAL A 372 -3.42 11.48 24.98
CA VAL A 372 -4.77 11.90 25.40
C VAL A 372 -4.94 11.76 26.93
N ASN A 373 -4.40 10.70 27.53
CA ASN A 373 -4.40 10.51 28.99
C ASN A 373 -3.58 11.58 29.73
N LYS A 374 -2.39 11.91 29.21
CA LYS A 374 -1.58 13.02 29.75
C LYS A 374 -2.33 14.36 29.68
N MET A 375 -3.08 14.58 28.61
CA MET A 375 -3.92 15.76 28.45
C MET A 375 -5.12 15.77 29.38
N GLU A 376 -5.76 14.62 29.64
CA GLU A 376 -6.83 14.48 30.63
C GLU A 376 -6.34 14.87 32.02
N TYR A 377 -5.21 14.31 32.45
CA TYR A 377 -4.59 14.65 33.74
C TYR A 377 -4.31 16.16 33.84
N MET A 378 -3.70 16.74 32.80
CA MET A 378 -3.43 18.18 32.79
C MET A 378 -4.72 19.00 32.86
N MET A 379 -5.76 18.66 32.08
CA MET A 379 -7.03 19.38 32.09
C MET A 379 -7.76 19.25 33.43
N ALA A 380 -7.66 18.10 34.11
CA ALA A 380 -8.20 17.92 35.45
C ALA A 380 -7.44 18.78 36.49
N CYS A 381 -6.11 18.79 36.46
CA CYS A 381 -5.32 19.64 37.36
C CYS A 381 -5.57 21.14 37.14
N LEU A 382 -5.85 21.56 35.91
CA LEU A 382 -6.12 22.96 35.57
C LEU A 382 -7.58 23.38 35.85
N SER A 383 -8.51 22.44 36.03
CA SER A 383 -9.92 22.75 36.37
C SER A 383 -10.16 22.84 37.87
N ILE A 384 -9.33 22.17 38.69
CA ILE A 384 -9.36 22.28 40.16
C ILE A 384 -8.93 23.69 40.55
N LYS A 385 -9.82 24.42 41.23
CA LYS A 385 -9.50 25.72 41.83
C LYS A 385 -8.41 25.49 42.89
N SER A 386 -7.29 26.18 42.75
CA SER A 386 -6.36 26.44 43.86
C SER A 386 -6.91 27.51 44.77
#